data_AF-A6N060-F1
#
_entry.id   AF-A6N060-F1
#
_cell.length_a   1.000
_cell.length_b   1.000
_cell.length_c   1.000
_cell.angle_alpha   90.00
_cell.angle_beta   90.00
_cell.angle_gamma   90.00
#
_symmetry.space_group_name_H-M   'P 1'
#
loop_
_entity.id
_entity.type
_entity.pdbx_description
1 polymer ?
#
loop_
_entity_poly.entity_id
_entity_poly.type
_entity_poly.pdbx_seq_one_letter_code
_entity_poly.pdbx_strand_id
1 'polypeptide(L)'
;FVSTEAETDNPQSELKPGIDLLGQVDELFFDIYDRYEPVNEPSLDNCFVSTSYDATTHFETTVTDVLNMYTLITGKAVDLSVDLSAASAAEEY
;
A
#
# COMPACT_ATOMS: atom_id res chain seq x y z
N PHE A 1 10.37 9.94 -7.35
CA PHE A 1 10.26 10.39 -5.95
C PHE A 1 11.17 9.51 -5.10
N VAL A 2 11.60 9.99 -3.94
CA VAL A 2 12.45 9.25 -3.00
C VAL A 2 11.65 9.13 -1.71
N SER A 3 11.54 7.94 -1.15
CA SER A 3 10.79 7.65 0.08
C SER A 3 11.62 6.72 0.98
N THR A 4 11.48 6.92 2.29
CA THR A 4 12.06 6.06 3.33
C THR A 4 11.22 6.19 4.61
N GLU A 5 11.37 5.23 5.52
CA GLU A 5 10.92 5.42 6.90
C GLU A 5 11.89 6.37 7.61
N ALA A 6 11.35 7.28 8.44
CA ALA A 6 12.15 8.25 9.17
C ALA A 6 12.80 7.59 10.39
N GLU A 7 14.13 7.57 10.44
CA GLU A 7 14.90 6.95 11.53
C GLU A 7 15.61 7.98 12.43
N THR A 8 15.62 9.25 12.04
CA THR A 8 16.28 10.34 12.78
C THR A 8 15.37 11.54 12.99
N ASP A 9 15.80 12.46 13.87
CA ASP A 9 15.13 13.77 14.06
C ASP A 9 15.30 14.72 12.85
N ASN A 10 16.04 14.31 11.80
CA ASN A 10 16.22 15.08 10.56
C ASN A 10 15.96 14.22 9.29
N PRO A 11 14.70 13.83 9.01
CA PRO A 11 14.36 12.88 7.95
C PRO A 11 14.74 13.35 6.55
N GLN A 12 14.80 14.67 6.31
CA GLN A 12 15.26 15.22 5.03
C GLN A 12 16.68 14.78 4.67
N SER A 13 17.56 14.65 5.66
CA SER A 13 18.95 14.26 5.42
C SER A 13 19.09 12.81 4.98
N GLU A 14 18.16 11.94 5.37
CA GLU A 14 18.13 10.52 5.03
C GLU A 14 17.81 10.29 3.55
N LEU A 15 17.07 11.22 2.92
CA LEU A 15 16.73 11.17 1.49
C LEU A 15 17.88 11.60 0.57
N LYS A 16 18.91 12.29 1.11
CA LYS A 16 19.99 12.88 0.30
C LYS A 16 20.67 11.88 -0.64
N PRO A 17 21.04 10.66 -0.22
CA PRO A 17 21.65 9.68 -1.12
C PRO A 17 20.77 9.35 -2.33
N GLY A 18 19.45 9.27 -2.15
CA GLY A 18 18.52 9.03 -3.26
C GLY A 18 18.32 10.25 -4.16
N ILE A 19 18.28 11.45 -3.57
CA ILE A 19 18.14 12.71 -4.31
C ILE A 19 19.37 12.99 -5.18
N ASP A 20 20.58 12.73 -4.66
CA ASP A 20 21.83 12.95 -5.40
C ASP A 20 21.90 12.12 -6.70
N LEU A 21 21.20 10.98 -6.77
CA LEU A 21 21.10 10.14 -7.97
C LEU A 21 20.20 10.73 -9.06
N LEU A 22 19.33 11.69 -8.72
CA LEU A 22 18.41 12.32 -9.67
C LEU A 22 19.09 13.38 -10.57
N GLY A 23 20.29 13.85 -10.20
CA GLY A 23 21.01 14.90 -10.91
C GLY A 23 20.49 16.30 -10.58
N GLN A 24 20.31 17.16 -11.59
CA GLN A 24 19.77 18.52 -11.37
C GLN A 24 18.28 18.44 -11.06
N VAL A 25 17.88 19.00 -9.92
CA VAL A 25 16.49 19.11 -9.48
C VAL A 25 16.09 20.58 -9.48
N ASP A 26 15.05 20.94 -10.23
CA ASP A 26 14.57 22.33 -10.33
C ASP A 26 13.85 22.77 -9.05
N GLU A 27 12.97 21.91 -8.53
CA GLU A 27 12.23 22.13 -7.29
C GLU A 27 12.10 20.82 -6.50
N LEU A 28 12.16 20.94 -5.17
CA LEU A 28 12.03 19.83 -4.24
C LEU A 28 10.85 20.07 -3.30
N PHE A 29 9.90 19.14 -3.31
CA PHE A 29 8.79 19.09 -2.35
C PHE A 29 9.06 17.98 -1.36
N PHE A 30 8.87 18.29 -0.07
CA PHE A 30 9.15 17.36 1.01
C PHE A 30 7.94 17.31 1.95
N ASP A 31 7.43 16.10 2.15
CA ASP A 31 6.32 15.80 3.03
C ASP A 31 6.71 14.68 4.00
N ILE A 32 6.16 14.72 5.21
CA ILE A 32 6.28 13.67 6.21
C ILE A 32 4.86 13.27 6.61
N TYR A 33 4.63 11.98 6.74
CA TYR A 33 3.35 11.43 7.17
C TYR A 33 3.55 10.43 8.30
N ASP A 34 2.69 10.51 9.31
CA ASP A 34 2.56 9.46 10.32
C ASP A 34 1.90 8.23 9.68
N ARG A 35 2.38 7.04 10.07
CA ARG A 35 1.78 5.76 9.67
C ARG A 35 1.02 5.15 10.83
N TYR A 36 -0.19 4.69 10.55
CA TYR A 36 -1.07 4.06 11.51
C TYR A 36 -1.43 2.65 11.08
N GLU A 37 -1.77 1.83 12.08
CA GLU A 37 -2.29 0.48 11.91
C GLU A 37 -3.53 0.30 12.80
N PRO A 38 -4.48 -0.59 12.43
CA PRO A 38 -5.66 -0.84 13.22
C PRO A 38 -5.28 -1.51 14.55
N VAL A 39 -5.85 -1.01 15.65
CA VAL A 39 -5.68 -1.57 17.00
C VAL A 39 -6.96 -2.21 17.54
N ASN A 40 -8.04 -2.16 16.78
CA ASN A 40 -9.33 -2.72 17.18
C ASN A 40 -9.39 -4.24 16.92
N GLU A 41 -10.44 -4.89 17.44
CA GLU A 41 -10.77 -6.29 17.12
C GLU A 41 -11.96 -6.31 16.14
N PRO A 42 -11.72 -6.45 14.82
CA PRO A 42 -12.80 -6.32 13.82
C PRO A 42 -13.94 -7.32 14.00
N SER A 43 -13.68 -8.47 14.63
CA SER A 43 -14.70 -9.48 14.94
C SER A 43 -15.70 -9.05 16.01
N LEU A 44 -15.35 -8.05 16.85
CA LEU A 44 -16.22 -7.56 17.91
C LEU A 44 -17.04 -6.34 17.49
N ASP A 45 -16.47 -5.48 16.64
CA ASP A 45 -17.08 -4.20 16.26
C ASP A 45 -17.51 -4.10 14.79
N ASN A 46 -17.12 -5.05 13.94
CA ASN A 46 -17.31 -5.04 12.49
C ASN A 46 -16.72 -3.79 11.79
N CYS A 47 -15.69 -3.18 12.39
CA CYS A 47 -14.92 -2.09 11.80
C CYS A 47 -13.62 -2.63 11.21
N PHE A 48 -13.46 -2.50 9.88
CA PHE A 48 -12.27 -2.96 9.16
C PHE A 48 -11.53 -1.74 8.62
N VAL A 49 -10.38 -1.42 9.23
CA VAL A 49 -9.59 -0.23 8.92
C VAL A 49 -8.27 -0.67 8.30
N SER A 50 -7.90 -0.05 7.18
CA SER A 50 -6.65 -0.32 6.48
C SER A 50 -5.45 0.26 7.22
N THR A 51 -4.27 -0.29 6.95
CA THR A 51 -3.00 0.32 7.36
C THR A 51 -2.65 1.51 6.46
N SER A 52 -1.85 2.45 6.97
CA SER A 52 -1.27 3.52 6.15
C SER A 52 -0.27 2.96 5.14
N TYR A 53 -0.23 3.54 3.94
CA TYR A 53 0.81 3.25 2.94
C TYR A 53 2.21 3.37 3.55
N ASP A 54 3.08 2.41 3.21
CA ASP A 54 4.47 2.42 3.62
C ASP A 54 5.35 3.18 2.62
N ALA A 55 6.65 3.23 2.90
CA ALA A 55 7.61 3.92 2.04
C ALA A 55 7.95 3.15 0.75
N THR A 56 7.39 1.96 0.53
CA THR A 56 7.71 1.16 -0.66
C THR A 56 7.11 1.77 -1.93
N THR A 57 7.79 1.57 -3.05
CA THR A 57 7.43 2.16 -4.35
C THR A 57 6.57 1.25 -5.22
N HIS A 58 6.16 0.10 -4.68
CA HIS A 58 5.36 -0.93 -5.34
C HIS A 58 4.23 -1.38 -4.43
N PHE A 59 3.22 -2.05 -4.97
CA PHE A 59 1.95 -2.27 -4.28
C PHE A 59 1.86 -3.57 -3.47
N GLU A 60 2.95 -4.29 -3.24
CA GLU A 60 2.88 -5.63 -2.62
C GLU A 60 2.27 -5.60 -1.22
N THR A 61 2.73 -4.70 -0.36
CA THR A 61 2.22 -4.54 1.02
C THR A 61 0.81 -3.99 1.04
N THR A 62 0.49 -3.05 0.14
CA THR A 62 -0.88 -2.53 -0.05
C THR A 62 -1.85 -3.63 -0.44
N VAL A 63 -1.48 -4.45 -1.44
CA VAL A 63 -2.32 -5.58 -1.88
C VAL A 63 -2.48 -6.59 -0.75
N THR A 64 -1.44 -6.85 0.03
CA THR A 64 -1.51 -7.72 1.19
C THR A 64 -2.53 -7.22 2.21
N ASP A 65 -2.56 -5.92 2.52
CA ASP A 65 -3.54 -5.31 3.43
C ASP A 65 -4.98 -5.43 2.88
N VAL A 66 -5.17 -5.17 1.59
CA VAL A 66 -6.48 -5.34 0.92
C VAL A 66 -6.98 -6.78 0.99
N LEU A 67 -6.13 -7.76 0.70
CA LEU A 67 -6.48 -9.18 0.75
C LEU A 67 -6.79 -9.65 2.18
N ASN A 68 -6.05 -9.15 3.15
CA ASN A 68 -6.31 -9.41 4.57
C ASN A 68 -7.69 -8.87 4.98
N MET A 69 -7.97 -7.59 4.69
CA MET A 69 -9.27 -6.99 4.99
C MET A 69 -10.42 -7.74 4.29
N TYR A 70 -10.26 -8.08 3.00
CA TYR A 70 -11.26 -8.88 2.30
C TYR A 70 -11.55 -10.19 3.03
N THR A 71 -10.51 -10.88 3.48
CA THR A 71 -10.64 -12.16 4.19
C THR A 71 -11.37 -11.97 5.52
N LEU A 72 -11.04 -10.92 6.28
CA LEU A 72 -11.71 -10.58 7.53
C LEU A 72 -13.19 -10.22 7.33
N ILE A 73 -13.52 -9.48 6.28
CA ILE A 73 -14.89 -9.04 5.97
C ILE A 73 -15.75 -10.22 5.47
N THR A 74 -15.20 -11.04 4.58
CA THR A 74 -15.99 -12.06 3.86
C THR A 74 -15.88 -13.46 4.45
N GLY A 75 -14.88 -13.71 5.30
CA GLY A 75 -14.54 -15.04 5.80
C GLY A 75 -13.95 -15.98 4.74
N LYS A 76 -13.54 -15.45 3.57
CA LYS A 76 -13.00 -16.24 2.45
C LYS A 76 -11.68 -15.66 1.97
N ALA A 77 -10.71 -16.53 1.66
CA ALA A 77 -9.53 -16.10 0.91
C ALA A 77 -9.94 -15.68 -0.51
N VAL A 78 -9.30 -14.65 -1.06
CA VAL A 78 -9.51 -14.26 -2.46
C VAL A 78 -8.96 -15.36 -3.36
N ASP A 79 -9.82 -15.88 -4.22
CA ASP A 79 -9.41 -16.78 -5.29
C ASP A 79 -9.08 -15.97 -6.54
N LEU A 80 -7.80 -15.91 -6.89
CA LEU A 80 -7.30 -15.24 -8.09
C LEU A 80 -7.17 -16.19 -9.28
N SER A 81 -7.48 -17.48 -9.10
CA SER A 81 -7.50 -18.47 -10.17
C SER A 81 -8.80 -18.41 -10.95
N VAL A 82 -8.97 -17.35 -11.74
CA VAL A 82 -10.10 -17.26 -12.66
C VAL A 82 -9.79 -18.01 -13.94
N ASP A 83 -10.64 -18.97 -14.30
CA ASP A 83 -10.71 -19.49 -15.66
C ASP A 83 -11.38 -18.45 -16.57
N LEU A 84 -10.56 -17.66 -17.26
CA LEU A 84 -11.00 -16.61 -18.17
C LEU A 84 -11.78 -17.15 -19.39
N SER A 85 -11.83 -18.46 -19.60
CA SER A 85 -12.65 -19.06 -20.68
C SER A 85 -14.15 -18.82 -20.50
N ALA A 86 -14.63 -18.61 -19.27
CA ALA A 86 -16.03 -18.27 -19.01
C ALA A 86 -16.37 -16.80 -19.31
N ALA A 87 -15.37 -15.91 -19.27
CA ALA A 87 -15.57 -14.47 -19.51
C ALA A 87 -15.63 -14.13 -21.02
N SER A 88 -14.99 -14.93 -21.87
CA SER A 88 -15.01 -14.76 -23.34
C SER A 88 -16.27 -15.32 -24.01
N ALA A 89 -17.08 -16.12 -23.31
CA ALA A 89 -18.28 -16.76 -23.87
C ALA A 89 -19.52 -15.84 -23.90
N ALA A 90 -19.42 -14.61 -23.39
CA ALA A 90 -20.54 -13.68 -23.29
C ALA A 90 -20.60 -12.60 -24.39
N GLU A 91 -19.68 -12.60 -25.37
CA GLU A 91 -19.61 -11.59 -26.44
C GLU A 91 -20.22 -12.02 -27.79
N GLU A 92 -20.87 -13.19 -27.90
CA GLU A 92 -21.61 -13.57 -29.12
C GLU A 92 -23.13 -13.55 -28.89
N TYR A 93 -23.77 -12.38 -28.83
CA TYR A 93 -25.19 -12.18 -29.19
C TYR A 93 -25.50 -10.74 -29.62
#